data_AF-A0A8F7UUG6-F1
#
_entry.id   AF-A0A8F7UUG6-F1
#
_cell.length_a   1.000
_cell.length_b   1.000
_cell.length_c   1.000
_cell.angle_alpha   90.00
_cell.angle_beta   90.00
_cell.angle_gamma   90.00
#
_symmetry.space_group_name_H-M   'P 1'
#
loop_
_entity.id
_entity.type
_entity.pdbx_description
1 polymer ?
#
loop_
_entity_poly.entity_id
_entity_poly.type
_entity_poly.pdbx_seq_one_letter_code
_entity_poly.pdbx_strand_id
1 'polypeptide(L)'
;MNTYAAGILFKSGGKIFLVKRGDDGSWAVPGGKLEEGETPEAAAKREVLEECGFDYSAPLTPHTLIDGYITYLADDAEQFDAVLNDENQACGWFSPDELPEPLHPGMVAMLDAEPLNEKDVAGLIADGQLTSPQFFRNMYLWALRITGTGVTWRSKFRQYAYRSPENYLTDDFLARCSGLPVIWLHPEKNTLNSEEYAARTIGAIAFAWIQGDEVWGMARIYDTDAATILSTRQLSTSPTVTGGDDVLINVDGEPLLLEGNPVLLDHLAICEQGVWDKLGEPTGVKSDTLLNEVQKMDEEKVLALINQALDAREARAKADAEEKAKADAEAAEKAKADEDAARLKEEEEKAKADAEAEEKAKADAELEKIRADMEEMKSRVPQELSDEERNEIADTQCKADSVFASFGERAPQPMAGERAMPYRRRIMTRLQKYSSDYKEVDLHAIADSQLLSIAEKKIYADAQASAASSLEPGAGLREVIRTDATGRRISTFIGDPSATWAPFQAVSRKVAGIKQ
;
A
#
# COMPACT_ATOMS: atom_id res chain seq x y z
N MET A 1 17.45 -18.82 -38.73
CA MET A 1 18.67 -19.19 -37.99
C MET A 1 18.30 -20.38 -37.14
N ASN A 2 19.03 -21.49 -37.19
CA ASN A 2 18.74 -22.62 -36.32
C ASN A 2 19.37 -22.37 -34.94
N THR A 3 18.68 -22.79 -33.88
CA THR A 3 19.21 -22.84 -32.53
C THR A 3 20.42 -23.78 -32.51
N TYR A 4 21.56 -23.33 -31.98
CA TYR A 4 22.80 -24.12 -31.92
C TYR A 4 23.45 -24.12 -30.53
N ALA A 5 22.94 -23.30 -29.61
CA ALA A 5 23.39 -23.28 -28.22
C ALA A 5 22.23 -22.95 -27.28
N ALA A 6 22.35 -23.37 -26.02
CA ALA A 6 21.35 -23.17 -25.00
C ALA A 6 21.97 -23.05 -23.60
N GLY A 7 21.29 -22.33 -22.70
CA GLY A 7 21.70 -22.23 -21.30
C GLY A 7 20.54 -21.91 -20.36
N ILE A 8 20.82 -21.88 -19.05
CA ILE A 8 19.80 -21.71 -18.01
C ILE A 8 20.09 -20.49 -17.14
N LEU A 9 19.17 -19.53 -17.15
CA LEU A 9 19.08 -18.48 -16.15
C LEU A 9 18.31 -18.99 -14.94
N PHE A 10 19.01 -19.29 -13.85
CA PHE A 10 18.37 -19.60 -12.57
C PHE A 10 18.03 -18.32 -11.81
N LYS A 11 16.79 -18.21 -11.34
CA LYS A 11 16.32 -17.14 -10.46
C LYS A 11 15.87 -17.72 -9.13
N SER A 12 16.31 -17.10 -8.03
CA SER A 12 15.93 -17.51 -6.68
C SER A 12 16.03 -16.35 -5.69
N GLY A 13 14.97 -16.06 -4.96
CA GLY A 13 14.99 -15.03 -3.90
C GLY A 13 15.47 -13.65 -4.38
N GLY A 14 15.12 -13.26 -5.60
CA GLY A 14 15.57 -12.00 -6.21
C GLY A 14 17.02 -12.00 -6.70
N LYS A 15 17.70 -13.15 -6.73
CA LYS A 15 19.06 -13.30 -7.25
C LYS A 15 19.09 -14.16 -8.51
N ILE A 16 20.14 -14.00 -9.31
CA ILE A 16 20.45 -14.86 -10.45
C ILE A 16 21.76 -15.60 -10.24
N PHE A 17 21.84 -16.83 -10.74
CA PHE A 17 23.08 -17.61 -10.73
C PHE A 17 23.91 -17.32 -11.98
N LEU A 18 25.21 -17.07 -11.79
CA LEU A 18 26.16 -16.85 -12.87
C LEU A 18 27.45 -17.65 -12.64
N VAL A 19 28.09 -18.04 -13.74
CA VAL A 19 29.44 -18.61 -13.78
C VAL A 19 30.41 -17.62 -14.42
N LYS A 20 31.66 -17.63 -13.96
CA LYS A 20 32.76 -16.85 -14.53
C LYS A 20 33.58 -17.75 -15.45
N ARG A 21 33.51 -17.46 -16.73
CA ARG A 21 34.18 -18.22 -17.79
C ARG A 21 35.69 -18.19 -17.61
N GLY A 22 36.35 -19.31 -17.87
CA GLY A 22 37.80 -19.47 -17.73
C GLY A 22 38.61 -18.91 -18.89
N ASP A 23 38.00 -18.79 -20.07
CA ASP A 23 38.67 -18.35 -21.29
C ASP A 23 38.82 -16.82 -21.40
N ASP A 24 37.75 -16.07 -21.18
CA ASP A 24 37.72 -14.61 -21.29
C ASP A 24 37.50 -13.88 -19.96
N GLY A 25 37.21 -14.61 -18.88
CA GLY A 25 36.99 -14.07 -17.54
C GLY A 25 35.66 -13.34 -17.36
N SER A 26 34.74 -13.42 -18.32
CA SER A 26 33.43 -12.79 -18.26
C SER A 26 32.39 -13.65 -17.54
N TRP A 27 31.33 -13.02 -17.04
CA TRP A 27 30.24 -13.67 -16.32
C TRP A 27 29.03 -13.91 -17.23
N ALA A 28 28.49 -15.12 -17.19
CA ALA A 28 27.35 -15.55 -18.00
C ALA A 28 26.47 -16.56 -17.25
N VAL A 29 25.30 -16.86 -17.84
CA VAL A 29 24.54 -18.04 -17.46
C VAL A 29 25.28 -19.31 -17.89
N PRO A 30 25.19 -20.42 -17.13
CA PRO A 30 25.72 -21.70 -17.58
C PRO A 30 25.02 -22.17 -18.86
N GLY A 31 25.78 -22.75 -19.78
CA GLY A 31 25.27 -23.16 -21.09
C GLY A 31 26.33 -23.27 -22.17
N GLY A 32 25.95 -23.95 -23.26
CA GLY A 32 26.88 -24.35 -24.30
C GLY A 32 26.19 -24.79 -25.59
N LYS A 33 26.96 -25.46 -26.45
CA LYS A 33 26.50 -25.83 -27.80
C LYS A 33 25.67 -27.11 -27.75
N LEU A 34 24.69 -27.20 -28.64
CA LEU A 34 23.93 -28.43 -28.85
C LEU A 34 24.83 -29.50 -29.48
N GLU A 35 24.68 -30.74 -29.02
CA GLU A 35 25.22 -31.92 -29.68
C GLU A 35 24.30 -32.43 -30.80
N GLU A 36 24.80 -33.36 -31.64
CA GLU A 36 24.02 -33.91 -32.75
C GLU A 36 22.80 -34.70 -32.24
N GLY A 37 21.60 -34.26 -32.65
CA GLY A 37 20.33 -34.88 -32.24
C GLY A 37 19.84 -34.46 -30.85
N GLU A 38 20.55 -33.55 -30.17
CA GLU A 38 20.18 -33.04 -28.86
C GLU A 38 19.14 -31.90 -28.96
N THR A 39 18.16 -31.89 -28.06
CA THR A 39 17.21 -30.77 -27.98
C THR A 39 17.84 -29.59 -27.25
N PRO A 40 17.43 -28.33 -27.53
CA PRO A 40 18.00 -27.18 -26.84
C PRO A 40 17.85 -27.25 -25.31
N GLU A 41 16.71 -27.74 -24.81
CA GLU A 41 16.51 -27.91 -23.36
C GLU A 41 17.43 -28.99 -22.77
N ALA A 42 17.62 -30.11 -23.48
CA ALA A 42 18.54 -31.16 -23.04
C ALA A 42 19.99 -30.66 -22.98
N ALA A 43 20.43 -29.91 -24.00
CA ALA A 43 21.74 -29.26 -24.02
C ALA A 43 21.92 -28.32 -22.81
N ALA A 44 20.93 -27.46 -22.54
CA ALA A 44 21.00 -26.55 -21.40
C ALA A 44 21.13 -27.29 -20.06
N LYS A 45 20.41 -28.41 -19.87
CA LYS A 45 20.51 -29.23 -18.65
C LYS A 45 21.83 -29.98 -18.55
N ARG A 46 22.34 -30.53 -19.65
CA ARG A 46 23.64 -31.20 -19.73
C ARG A 46 24.77 -30.24 -19.36
N GLU A 47 24.78 -29.05 -19.95
CA GLU A 47 25.80 -28.02 -19.71
C GLU A 47 25.79 -27.57 -18.24
N VAL A 48 24.62 -27.39 -17.62
CA VAL A 48 24.56 -27.08 -16.18
C VAL A 48 25.13 -28.22 -15.33
N LEU A 49 24.85 -29.48 -15.67
CA LEU A 49 25.42 -30.62 -14.97
C LEU A 49 26.95 -30.67 -15.12
N GLU A 50 27.47 -30.40 -16.31
CA GLU A 50 28.91 -30.43 -16.63
C GLU A 50 29.67 -29.25 -16.01
N GLU A 51 29.13 -28.03 -16.12
CA GLU A 51 29.78 -26.81 -15.67
C GLU A 51 29.61 -26.57 -14.17
N CYS A 52 28.48 -27.00 -13.58
CA CYS A 52 28.11 -26.65 -12.22
C CYS A 52 27.89 -27.87 -11.30
N GLY A 53 27.98 -29.10 -11.82
CA GLY A 53 27.74 -30.31 -11.03
C GLY A 53 26.30 -30.41 -10.49
N PHE A 54 25.34 -29.70 -11.11
CA PHE A 54 23.97 -29.59 -10.63
C PHE A 54 23.00 -30.25 -11.61
N ASP A 55 22.29 -31.28 -11.14
CA ASP A 55 21.27 -31.98 -11.92
C ASP A 55 19.90 -31.31 -11.74
N TYR A 56 19.50 -30.49 -12.72
CA TYR A 56 18.23 -29.78 -12.70
C TYR A 56 17.16 -30.50 -13.51
N SER A 57 16.18 -31.08 -12.83
CA SER A 57 15.13 -31.90 -13.46
C SER A 57 13.78 -31.19 -13.68
N ALA A 58 13.59 -29.99 -13.13
CA ALA A 58 12.31 -29.29 -13.23
C ALA A 58 12.09 -28.67 -14.63
N PRO A 59 10.82 -28.37 -14.99
CA PRO A 59 10.50 -27.76 -16.28
C PRO A 59 11.12 -26.37 -16.45
N LEU A 60 11.58 -26.09 -17.67
CA LEU A 60 12.21 -24.82 -18.03
C LEU A 60 11.31 -23.99 -18.94
N THR A 61 11.34 -22.67 -18.77
CA THR A 61 10.58 -21.74 -19.63
C THR A 61 11.52 -21.07 -20.64
N PRO A 62 11.31 -21.17 -21.96
CA PRO A 62 12.07 -20.37 -22.93
C PRO A 62 11.98 -18.87 -22.59
N HIS A 63 13.13 -18.22 -22.45
CA HIS A 63 13.21 -16.83 -21.99
C HIS A 63 13.60 -15.87 -23.12
N THR A 64 14.67 -16.15 -23.85
CA THR A 64 15.17 -15.30 -24.95
C THR A 64 15.84 -16.16 -26.00
N LEU A 65 15.65 -15.87 -27.28
CA LEU A 65 16.40 -16.46 -28.39
C LEU A 65 17.18 -15.35 -29.12
N ILE A 66 18.50 -15.32 -28.99
CA ILE A 66 19.36 -14.27 -29.56
C ILE A 66 20.46 -14.94 -30.36
N ASP A 67 20.53 -14.62 -31.67
CA ASP A 67 21.55 -15.13 -32.59
C ASP A 67 21.79 -16.65 -32.51
N GLY A 68 20.70 -17.42 -32.35
CA GLY A 68 20.73 -18.90 -32.28
C GLY A 68 21.06 -19.49 -30.90
N TYR A 69 21.18 -18.65 -29.86
CA TYR A 69 21.31 -19.06 -28.47
C TYR A 69 19.97 -18.91 -27.73
N ILE A 70 19.41 -20.00 -27.21
CA ILE A 70 18.21 -19.97 -26.37
C ILE A 70 18.60 -19.94 -24.89
N THR A 71 18.16 -18.92 -24.16
CA THR A 71 18.19 -18.94 -22.70
C THR A 71 16.87 -19.46 -22.18
N TYR A 72 16.94 -20.47 -21.32
CA TYR A 72 15.82 -20.94 -20.52
C TYR A 72 15.81 -20.29 -19.14
N LEU A 73 14.64 -20.08 -18.59
CA LEU A 73 14.43 -19.57 -17.24
C LEU A 73 13.99 -20.73 -16.34
N ALA A 74 14.77 -20.94 -15.27
CA ALA A 74 14.39 -21.68 -14.08
C ALA A 74 13.94 -20.67 -13.03
N ASP A 75 12.64 -20.36 -13.00
CA ASP A 75 12.07 -19.39 -12.08
C ASP A 75 11.82 -20.02 -10.72
N ASP A 76 12.09 -19.26 -9.65
CA ASP A 76 11.99 -19.71 -8.26
C ASP A 76 12.70 -21.06 -7.98
N ALA A 77 13.89 -21.24 -8.57
CA ALA A 77 14.72 -22.42 -8.32
C ALA A 77 15.28 -22.40 -6.89
N GLU A 78 15.49 -23.58 -6.30
CA GLU A 78 16.25 -23.69 -5.06
C GLU A 78 17.71 -23.28 -5.31
N GLN A 79 18.30 -22.48 -4.41
CA GLN A 79 19.72 -22.15 -4.52
C GLN A 79 20.55 -23.41 -4.28
N PHE A 80 21.56 -23.60 -5.12
CA PHE A 80 22.48 -24.73 -5.05
C PHE A 80 23.92 -24.27 -4.92
N ASP A 81 24.74 -25.13 -4.31
CA ASP A 81 26.18 -24.99 -4.24
C ASP A 81 26.81 -25.69 -5.46
N ALA A 82 27.29 -24.91 -6.42
CA ALA A 82 27.86 -25.45 -7.65
C ALA A 82 29.26 -26.05 -7.44
N VAL A 83 29.53 -27.16 -8.10
CA VAL A 83 30.85 -27.79 -8.22
C VAL A 83 31.35 -27.53 -9.63
N LEU A 84 32.26 -26.56 -9.77
CA LEU A 84 32.74 -26.12 -11.08
C LEU A 84 33.74 -27.10 -11.70
N ASN A 85 33.68 -27.21 -13.02
CA ASN A 85 34.71 -27.85 -13.85
C ASN A 85 35.86 -26.87 -14.19
N ASP A 86 36.81 -27.33 -15.01
CA ASP A 86 37.98 -26.53 -15.41
C ASP A 86 37.63 -25.38 -16.39
N GLU A 87 36.41 -25.31 -16.90
CA GLU A 87 35.96 -24.27 -17.84
C GLU A 87 35.55 -22.98 -17.12
N ASN A 88 35.28 -23.05 -15.82
CA ASN A 88 34.79 -21.94 -15.01
C ASN A 88 35.68 -21.67 -13.79
N GLN A 89 35.95 -20.39 -13.53
CA GLN A 89 36.86 -19.96 -12.46
C GLN A 89 36.15 -19.64 -11.14
N ALA A 90 34.88 -19.26 -11.21
CA ALA A 90 34.07 -18.86 -10.08
C ALA A 90 32.59 -18.95 -10.44
N CYS A 91 31.72 -18.97 -9.42
CA CYS A 91 30.28 -18.90 -9.58
C CYS A 91 29.67 -18.14 -8.41
N GLY A 92 28.42 -17.72 -8.55
CA GLY A 92 27.70 -17.10 -7.45
C GLY A 92 26.27 -16.72 -7.76
N TRP A 93 25.53 -16.43 -6.69
CA TRP A 93 24.20 -15.85 -6.73
C TRP A 93 24.27 -14.34 -6.51
N PHE A 94 23.89 -13.59 -7.53
CA PHE A 94 24.03 -12.13 -7.57
C PHE A 94 22.68 -11.44 -7.61
N SER A 95 22.57 -10.27 -6.98
CA SER A 95 21.41 -9.39 -7.19
C SER A 95 21.48 -8.83 -8.61
N PRO A 96 20.35 -8.71 -9.34
CA PRO A 96 20.30 -8.00 -10.63
C PRO A 96 20.81 -6.55 -10.56
N ASP A 97 20.77 -5.92 -9.39
CA ASP A 97 21.28 -4.55 -9.17
C ASP A 97 22.80 -4.51 -8.89
N GLU A 98 23.42 -5.65 -8.59
CA GLU A 98 24.83 -5.77 -8.20
C GLU A 98 25.48 -6.95 -8.94
N LEU A 99 25.40 -6.91 -10.28
CA LEU A 99 25.97 -7.93 -11.13
C LEU A 99 27.51 -7.86 -11.15
N PRO A 100 28.20 -9.01 -11.25
CA PRO A 100 29.64 -9.05 -11.34
C PRO A 100 30.12 -8.59 -12.73
N GLU A 101 31.33 -8.04 -12.79
CA GLU A 101 31.94 -7.56 -14.04
C GLU A 101 33.23 -8.33 -14.41
N PRO A 102 33.56 -8.44 -15.71
CA PRO A 102 32.75 -8.03 -16.86
C PRO A 102 31.66 -9.06 -17.20
N LEU A 103 30.51 -8.62 -17.70
CA LEU A 103 29.48 -9.52 -18.23
C LEU A 103 29.81 -9.96 -19.66
N HIS A 104 29.50 -11.21 -20.00
CA HIS A 104 29.62 -11.70 -21.37
C HIS A 104 28.68 -10.91 -22.30
N PRO A 105 29.07 -10.57 -23.55
CA PRO A 105 28.21 -9.78 -24.46
C PRO A 105 26.83 -10.39 -24.69
N GLY A 106 26.73 -11.73 -24.75
CA GLY A 106 25.45 -12.43 -24.86
C GLY A 106 24.56 -12.28 -23.62
N MET A 107 25.16 -12.18 -22.43
CA MET A 107 24.43 -11.91 -21.18
C MET A 107 23.89 -10.48 -21.18
N VAL A 108 24.69 -9.50 -21.62
CA VAL A 108 24.24 -8.10 -21.76
C VAL A 108 23.07 -8.02 -22.74
N ALA A 109 23.20 -8.64 -23.92
CA ALA A 109 22.13 -8.68 -24.91
C ALA A 109 20.85 -9.35 -24.37
N MET A 110 20.99 -10.41 -23.57
CA MET A 110 19.86 -11.07 -22.91
C MET A 110 19.16 -10.16 -21.90
N LEU A 111 19.92 -9.41 -21.09
CA LEU A 111 19.35 -8.47 -20.12
C LEU A 111 18.62 -7.29 -20.77
N ASP A 112 19.08 -6.86 -21.95
CA ASP A 112 18.47 -5.78 -22.74
C ASP A 112 17.28 -6.27 -23.60
N ALA A 113 17.13 -7.58 -23.79
CA ALA A 113 16.09 -8.16 -24.63
C ALA A 113 14.75 -8.27 -23.89
N GLU A 114 13.66 -8.08 -24.64
CA GLU A 114 12.33 -8.40 -24.13
C GLU A 114 12.18 -9.93 -24.03
N PRO A 115 11.73 -10.47 -22.88
CA PRO A 115 11.47 -11.90 -22.74
C PRO A 115 10.40 -12.39 -23.71
N LEU A 116 10.59 -13.61 -24.23
CA LEU A 116 9.61 -14.31 -25.06
C LEU A 116 8.28 -14.44 -24.30
N ASN A 117 7.18 -14.10 -24.97
CA ASN A 117 5.84 -14.44 -24.51
C ASN A 117 5.40 -15.81 -25.07
N GLU A 118 4.22 -16.27 -24.66
CA GLU A 118 3.71 -17.58 -25.04
C GLU A 118 3.49 -17.70 -26.55
N LYS A 119 3.17 -16.60 -27.25
CA LYS A 119 2.96 -16.54 -28.70
C LYS A 119 4.30 -16.58 -29.45
N ASP A 120 5.34 -15.97 -28.92
CA ASP A 120 6.67 -16.00 -29.54
C ASP A 120 7.22 -17.43 -29.50
N VAL A 121 7.20 -18.08 -28.34
CA VAL A 121 7.63 -19.49 -28.17
C VAL A 121 6.87 -20.41 -29.12
N ALA A 122 5.57 -20.21 -29.18
CA ALA A 122 4.66 -20.84 -30.11
C ALA A 122 5.07 -20.73 -31.59
N GLY A 123 5.42 -19.52 -32.05
CA GLY A 123 5.92 -19.27 -33.39
C GLY A 123 7.25 -19.99 -33.63
N LEU A 124 8.15 -19.96 -32.66
CA LEU A 124 9.43 -20.67 -32.74
C LEU A 124 9.26 -22.19 -32.89
N ILE A 125 8.24 -22.79 -32.24
CA ILE A 125 7.92 -24.22 -32.42
C ILE A 125 7.36 -24.49 -33.82
N ALA A 126 6.45 -23.63 -34.29
CA ALA A 126 5.85 -23.75 -35.62
C ALA A 126 6.89 -23.63 -36.75
N ASP A 127 7.86 -22.73 -36.58
CA ASP A 127 8.98 -22.51 -37.49
C ASP A 127 10.10 -23.57 -37.35
N GLY A 128 9.99 -24.47 -36.36
CA GLY A 128 10.96 -25.53 -36.11
C GLY A 128 12.27 -25.06 -35.45
N GLN A 129 12.30 -23.87 -34.86
CA GLN A 129 13.44 -23.36 -34.10
C GLN A 129 13.47 -23.87 -32.66
N LEU A 130 12.31 -24.20 -32.09
CA LEU A 130 12.16 -24.90 -30.81
C LEU A 130 11.41 -26.23 -30.98
N THR A 131 11.63 -27.12 -30.03
CA THR A 131 10.99 -28.43 -29.99
C THR A 131 9.58 -28.36 -29.41
N SER A 132 8.69 -29.26 -29.83
CA SER A 132 7.43 -29.53 -29.16
C SER A 132 7.58 -30.75 -28.25
N PRO A 133 7.09 -30.74 -27.00
CA PRO A 133 6.49 -29.60 -26.31
C PRO A 133 7.52 -28.60 -25.77
N GLN A 134 7.06 -27.41 -25.37
CA GLN A 134 7.79 -26.53 -24.44
C GLN A 134 6.94 -26.27 -23.19
N PHE A 135 7.56 -26.29 -22.01
CA PHE A 135 6.93 -25.73 -20.82
C PHE A 135 7.02 -24.20 -20.86
N PHE A 136 5.97 -23.51 -20.44
CA PHE A 136 5.93 -22.07 -20.36
C PHE A 136 5.15 -21.62 -19.12
N ARG A 137 5.89 -21.23 -18.08
CA ARG A 137 5.42 -20.77 -16.77
C ARG A 137 4.58 -21.79 -16.00
N ASN A 138 3.36 -22.09 -16.46
CA ASN A 138 2.42 -22.99 -15.79
C ASN A 138 1.66 -23.92 -16.75
N MET A 139 2.05 -23.95 -18.03
CA MET A 139 1.40 -24.77 -19.05
C MET A 139 2.43 -25.34 -20.01
N TYR A 140 2.03 -26.39 -20.74
CA TYR A 140 2.78 -26.89 -21.87
C TYR A 140 2.17 -26.40 -23.19
N LEU A 141 3.06 -26.02 -24.11
CA LEU A 141 2.76 -25.71 -25.51
C LEU A 141 3.04 -26.94 -26.36
N TRP A 142 1.99 -27.50 -26.96
CA TRP A 142 2.04 -28.72 -27.79
C TRP A 142 1.64 -28.43 -29.23
N ALA A 143 2.49 -28.76 -30.18
CA ALA A 143 2.12 -28.75 -31.59
C ALA A 143 1.32 -30.01 -31.95
N LEU A 144 0.06 -29.80 -32.33
CA LEU A 144 -0.91 -30.84 -32.66
C LEU A 144 -1.41 -30.66 -34.09
N ARG A 145 -1.42 -31.73 -34.89
CA ARG A 145 -2.09 -31.72 -36.18
C ARG A 145 -3.59 -31.62 -35.94
N ILE A 146 -4.24 -30.62 -36.54
CA ILE A 146 -5.69 -30.49 -36.49
C ILE A 146 -6.31 -31.35 -37.58
N THR A 147 -5.82 -31.25 -38.82
CA THR A 147 -6.33 -32.02 -39.96
C THR A 147 -5.30 -32.12 -41.08
N GLY A 148 -5.42 -33.15 -41.93
CA GLY A 148 -4.81 -33.18 -43.25
C GLY A 148 -5.81 -32.87 -44.36
N THR A 149 -5.31 -32.74 -45.59
CA THR A 149 -6.12 -32.64 -46.81
C THR A 149 -5.76 -33.75 -47.80
N GLY A 150 -6.52 -33.86 -48.88
CA GLY A 150 -6.39 -34.95 -49.84
C GLY A 150 -7.16 -36.20 -49.43
N VAL A 151 -6.80 -37.34 -50.03
CA VAL A 151 -7.49 -38.62 -49.83
C VAL A 151 -6.90 -39.39 -48.65
N THR A 152 -7.76 -39.95 -47.82
CA THR A 152 -7.38 -40.87 -46.73
C THR A 152 -8.39 -42.02 -46.58
N TRP A 153 -7.98 -43.10 -45.92
CA TRP A 153 -8.84 -44.24 -45.62
C TRP A 153 -9.38 -44.16 -44.18
N ARG A 154 -10.70 -44.32 -44.02
CA ARG A 154 -11.39 -44.33 -42.73
C ARG A 154 -11.80 -45.75 -42.37
N SER A 155 -10.92 -46.47 -41.67
CA SER A 155 -11.12 -47.88 -41.27
C SER A 155 -12.46 -48.17 -40.61
N LYS A 156 -12.87 -47.33 -39.64
CA LYS A 156 -14.16 -47.44 -38.93
C LYS A 156 -15.37 -47.44 -39.86
N PHE A 157 -15.29 -46.70 -40.97
CA PHE A 157 -16.39 -46.53 -41.92
C PHE A 157 -16.20 -47.36 -43.20
N ARG A 158 -15.03 -48.01 -43.35
CA ARG A 158 -14.64 -48.80 -44.52
C ARG A 158 -14.83 -48.04 -45.84
N GLN A 159 -14.40 -46.79 -45.86
CA GLN A 159 -14.50 -45.91 -47.02
C GLN A 159 -13.32 -44.94 -47.10
N TYR A 160 -13.07 -44.41 -48.28
CA TYR A 160 -12.18 -43.27 -48.46
C TYR A 160 -12.88 -41.96 -48.09
N ALA A 161 -12.11 -40.97 -47.69
CA ALA A 161 -12.54 -39.59 -47.53
C ALA A 161 -11.56 -38.66 -48.24
N TYR A 162 -12.08 -37.58 -48.83
CA TYR A 162 -11.30 -36.51 -49.43
C TYR A 162 -11.65 -35.18 -48.78
N ARG A 163 -10.64 -34.48 -48.28
CA ARG A 163 -10.75 -33.08 -47.84
C ARG A 163 -10.12 -32.16 -48.87
N SER A 164 -10.89 -31.23 -49.41
CA SER A 164 -10.39 -30.23 -50.36
C SER A 164 -9.47 -29.22 -49.67
N PRO A 165 -8.25 -28.98 -50.18
CA PRO A 165 -7.41 -27.88 -49.69
C PRO A 165 -8.11 -26.52 -49.67
N GLU A 166 -9.01 -26.27 -50.63
CA GLU A 166 -9.75 -25.01 -50.74
C GLU A 166 -10.69 -24.74 -49.55
N ASN A 167 -11.08 -25.77 -48.81
CA ASN A 167 -12.00 -25.65 -47.67
C ASN A 167 -11.25 -25.60 -46.32
N TYR A 168 -10.05 -26.18 -46.27
CA TYR A 168 -9.33 -26.44 -45.01
C TYR A 168 -8.01 -25.67 -44.89
N LEU A 169 -7.34 -25.35 -46.00
CA LEU A 169 -6.08 -24.59 -46.01
C LEU A 169 -6.36 -23.10 -46.28
N THR A 170 -7.20 -22.51 -45.44
CA THR A 170 -7.63 -21.11 -45.56
C THR A 170 -7.44 -20.36 -44.26
N ASP A 171 -7.23 -19.03 -44.35
CA ASP A 171 -7.13 -18.16 -43.17
C ASP A 171 -8.39 -18.22 -42.29
N ASP A 172 -9.56 -18.41 -42.91
CA ASP A 172 -10.83 -18.59 -42.19
C ASP A 172 -10.81 -19.87 -41.34
N PHE A 173 -10.39 -21.00 -41.92
CA PHE A 173 -10.28 -22.26 -41.19
C PHE A 173 -9.27 -22.16 -40.05
N LEU A 174 -8.11 -21.53 -40.27
CA LEU A 174 -7.11 -21.29 -39.22
C LEU A 174 -7.67 -20.44 -38.09
N ALA A 175 -8.39 -19.36 -38.40
CA ALA A 175 -9.02 -18.52 -37.40
C ALA A 175 -10.02 -19.30 -36.54
N ARG A 176 -10.82 -20.17 -37.17
CA ARG A 176 -11.81 -21.02 -36.50
C ARG A 176 -11.20 -22.11 -35.60
N CYS A 177 -9.94 -22.46 -35.81
CA CYS A 177 -9.23 -23.39 -34.93
C CYS A 177 -8.88 -22.76 -33.57
N SER A 178 -8.89 -21.43 -33.46
CA SER A 178 -8.58 -20.74 -32.21
C SER A 178 -9.68 -20.98 -31.18
N GLY A 179 -9.30 -21.47 -30.00
CA GLY A 179 -10.22 -21.87 -28.94
C GLY A 179 -10.79 -23.28 -29.09
N LEU A 180 -10.39 -24.04 -30.12
CA LEU A 180 -10.84 -25.42 -30.31
C LEU A 180 -10.45 -26.27 -29.08
N PRO A 181 -11.40 -26.93 -28.40
CA PRO A 181 -11.11 -27.77 -27.25
C PRO A 181 -10.22 -28.95 -27.65
N VAL A 182 -9.19 -29.21 -26.85
CA VAL A 182 -8.36 -30.42 -26.96
C VAL A 182 -8.81 -31.38 -25.87
N ILE A 183 -9.20 -32.59 -26.26
CA ILE A 183 -9.83 -33.55 -25.36
C ILE A 183 -9.14 -34.92 -25.38
N TRP A 184 -9.30 -35.67 -24.30
CA TRP A 184 -9.01 -37.10 -24.28
C TRP A 184 -10.13 -37.92 -24.92
N LEU A 185 -9.81 -38.57 -26.04
CA LEU A 185 -10.68 -39.51 -26.76
C LEU A 185 -12.01 -38.90 -27.22
N HIS A 186 -12.66 -39.54 -28.18
CA HIS A 186 -13.98 -39.11 -28.64
C HIS A 186 -15.07 -39.44 -27.61
N PRO A 187 -16.06 -38.56 -27.40
CA PRO A 187 -17.29 -38.92 -26.71
C PRO A 187 -18.07 -39.94 -27.55
N GLU A 188 -18.88 -40.79 -26.92
CA GLU A 188 -19.65 -41.83 -27.64
C GLU A 188 -20.59 -41.24 -28.71
N LYS A 189 -21.15 -40.05 -28.43
CA LYS A 189 -22.05 -39.31 -29.34
C LYS A 189 -21.30 -38.44 -30.36
N ASN A 190 -19.97 -38.55 -30.44
CA ASN A 190 -19.04 -37.77 -31.27
C ASN A 190 -19.00 -36.25 -31.04
N THR A 191 -20.04 -35.59 -30.53
CA THR A 191 -20.00 -34.14 -30.23
C THR A 191 -19.96 -33.90 -28.73
N LEU A 192 -19.29 -32.83 -28.31
CA LEU A 192 -19.24 -32.45 -26.91
C LEU A 192 -20.59 -31.95 -26.40
N ASN A 193 -20.86 -32.24 -25.13
CA ASN A 193 -21.89 -31.60 -24.32
C ASN A 193 -21.23 -31.11 -23.02
N SER A 194 -22.01 -30.52 -22.11
CA SER A 194 -21.46 -29.96 -20.87
C SER A 194 -20.68 -30.97 -20.01
N GLU A 195 -21.18 -32.21 -19.90
CA GLU A 195 -20.54 -33.27 -19.10
C GLU A 195 -19.25 -33.75 -19.78
N GLU A 196 -19.32 -34.03 -21.08
CA GLU A 196 -18.17 -34.49 -21.86
C GLU A 196 -17.05 -33.44 -21.91
N TYR A 197 -17.41 -32.17 -22.06
CA TYR A 197 -16.45 -31.06 -22.04
C TYR A 197 -15.71 -30.99 -20.70
N ALA A 198 -16.44 -31.06 -19.58
CA ALA A 198 -15.85 -31.00 -18.25
C ALA A 198 -14.94 -32.20 -17.96
N ALA A 199 -15.34 -33.40 -18.39
CA ALA A 199 -14.61 -34.63 -18.13
C ALA A 199 -13.34 -34.76 -18.98
N ARG A 200 -13.39 -34.41 -20.28
CA ARG A 200 -12.33 -34.79 -21.22
C ARG A 200 -11.37 -33.68 -21.60
N THR A 201 -11.72 -32.41 -21.39
CA THR A 201 -10.91 -31.29 -21.88
C THR A 201 -9.60 -31.18 -21.09
N ILE A 202 -8.49 -31.22 -21.82
CA ILE A 202 -7.13 -31.09 -21.29
C ILE A 202 -6.45 -29.78 -21.71
N GLY A 203 -6.99 -29.12 -22.72
CA GLY A 203 -6.41 -27.91 -23.25
C GLY A 203 -7.27 -27.29 -24.34
N ALA A 204 -6.71 -26.29 -25.00
CA ALA A 204 -7.33 -25.66 -26.15
C ALA A 204 -6.26 -25.18 -27.13
N ILE A 205 -6.61 -25.20 -28.41
CA ILE A 205 -5.79 -24.61 -29.47
C ILE A 205 -5.78 -23.09 -29.30
N ALA A 206 -4.59 -22.49 -29.24
CA ALA A 206 -4.40 -21.05 -29.13
C ALA A 206 -4.31 -20.37 -30.51
N PHE A 207 -3.62 -21.00 -31.45
CA PHE A 207 -3.48 -20.55 -32.83
C PHE A 207 -3.15 -21.74 -33.74
N ALA A 208 -3.35 -21.56 -35.04
CA ALA A 208 -3.13 -22.59 -36.05
C ALA A 208 -2.30 -22.04 -37.22
N TRP A 209 -1.59 -22.93 -37.91
CA TRP A 209 -0.80 -22.65 -39.10
C TRP A 209 -0.93 -23.78 -40.13
N ILE A 210 -0.55 -23.48 -41.37
CA ILE A 210 -0.49 -24.47 -42.45
C ILE A 210 0.94 -25.00 -42.54
N GLN A 211 1.07 -26.32 -42.64
CA GLN A 211 2.34 -26.99 -42.89
C GLN A 211 2.12 -28.02 -44.00
N GLY A 212 2.56 -27.71 -45.22
CA GLY A 212 2.33 -28.57 -46.38
C GLY A 212 0.84 -28.71 -46.69
N ASP A 213 0.33 -29.94 -46.71
CA ASP A 213 -1.08 -30.30 -46.94
C ASP A 213 -1.88 -30.45 -45.62
N GLU A 214 -1.32 -30.03 -44.49
CA GLU A 214 -1.90 -30.17 -43.16
C GLU A 214 -2.12 -28.81 -42.46
N VAL A 215 -3.10 -28.79 -41.57
CA VAL A 215 -3.31 -27.73 -40.59
C VAL A 215 -2.83 -28.22 -39.24
N TRP A 216 -1.93 -27.45 -38.64
CA TRP A 216 -1.39 -27.67 -37.31
C TRP A 216 -1.86 -26.58 -36.36
N GLY A 217 -1.89 -26.87 -35.07
CA GLY A 217 -2.29 -25.94 -34.04
C GLY A 217 -1.47 -26.11 -32.78
N MET A 218 -1.29 -25.01 -32.06
CA MET A 218 -0.62 -25.02 -30.79
C MET A 218 -1.64 -25.14 -29.68
N ALA A 219 -1.61 -26.25 -28.96
CA ALA A 219 -2.42 -26.47 -27.79
C ALA A 219 -1.73 -25.92 -26.55
N ARG A 220 -2.49 -25.18 -25.73
CA ARG A 220 -2.13 -24.90 -24.34
C ARG A 220 -2.72 -26.00 -23.47
N ILE A 221 -1.86 -26.75 -22.80
CA ILE A 221 -2.24 -27.88 -21.94
C ILE A 221 -1.75 -27.58 -20.52
N TYR A 222 -2.70 -27.45 -19.60
CA TYR A 222 -2.44 -27.26 -18.16
C TYR A 222 -2.50 -28.58 -17.39
N ASP A 223 -3.11 -29.60 -17.99
CA ASP A 223 -3.27 -30.91 -17.40
C ASP A 223 -1.91 -31.65 -17.39
N THR A 224 -1.31 -31.77 -16.21
CA THR A 224 0.03 -32.34 -16.02
C THR A 224 0.08 -33.83 -16.29
N ASP A 225 -0.99 -34.56 -15.96
CA ASP A 225 -1.10 -35.99 -16.25
C ASP A 225 -1.17 -36.18 -17.78
N ALA A 226 -1.91 -35.31 -18.48
CA ALA A 226 -1.96 -35.33 -19.92
C ALA A 226 -0.60 -35.03 -20.56
N ALA A 227 0.09 -33.97 -20.10
CA ALA A 227 1.44 -33.63 -20.58
C ALA A 227 2.44 -34.78 -20.38
N THR A 228 2.34 -35.51 -19.26
CA THR A 228 3.17 -36.68 -18.97
C THR A 228 2.90 -37.83 -19.96
N ILE A 229 1.63 -38.13 -20.22
CA ILE A 229 1.25 -39.18 -21.18
C ILE A 229 1.74 -38.82 -22.59
N LEU A 230 1.50 -37.58 -23.03
CA LEU A 230 1.94 -37.10 -24.35
C LEU A 230 3.46 -37.11 -24.51
N SER A 231 4.22 -36.94 -23.42
CA SER A 231 5.70 -36.96 -23.43
C SER A 231 6.30 -38.36 -23.36
N THR A 232 5.49 -39.40 -23.16
CA THR A 232 5.97 -40.78 -23.01
C THR A 232 5.54 -41.69 -24.17
N ARG A 233 4.66 -41.21 -25.06
CA ARG A 233 4.12 -42.00 -26.16
C ARG A 233 3.88 -41.18 -27.40
N GLN A 234 4.18 -41.79 -28.54
CA GLN A 234 3.79 -41.24 -29.83
C GLN A 234 2.29 -41.47 -30.03
N LEU A 235 1.54 -40.37 -30.13
CA LEU A 235 0.08 -40.36 -30.29
C LEU A 235 -0.30 -39.54 -31.53
N SER A 236 -1.57 -39.63 -31.88
CA SER A 236 -2.15 -38.87 -32.97
C SER A 236 -3.35 -38.06 -32.51
N THR A 237 -3.99 -37.44 -33.47
CA THR A 237 -5.11 -36.54 -33.27
C THR A 237 -6.22 -36.88 -34.24
N SER A 238 -7.45 -36.63 -33.80
CA SER A 238 -8.64 -36.80 -34.61
C SER A 238 -9.58 -35.62 -34.40
N PRO A 239 -9.78 -34.75 -35.41
CA PRO A 239 -10.74 -33.66 -35.31
C PRO A 239 -12.17 -34.19 -35.46
N THR A 240 -13.10 -33.57 -34.74
CA THR A 240 -14.53 -33.71 -35.03
C THR A 240 -14.98 -32.47 -35.78
N VAL A 241 -15.32 -32.67 -37.06
CA VAL A 241 -15.84 -31.64 -37.96
C VAL A 241 -17.20 -32.10 -38.45
N THR A 242 -18.21 -31.23 -38.36
CA THR A 242 -19.57 -31.55 -38.79
C THR A 242 -20.18 -30.48 -39.69
N GLY A 243 -21.19 -30.89 -40.44
CA GLY A 243 -21.98 -30.03 -41.31
C GLY A 243 -21.23 -29.59 -42.55
N GLY A 244 -21.11 -30.46 -43.56
CA GLY A 244 -20.75 -30.08 -44.92
C GLY A 244 -21.81 -30.60 -45.89
N ASP A 245 -21.84 -30.07 -47.11
CA ASP A 245 -22.53 -30.68 -48.23
C ASP A 245 -21.76 -31.95 -48.68
N ASP A 246 -21.58 -32.89 -47.76
CA ASP A 246 -20.78 -34.09 -47.97
C ASP A 246 -21.42 -34.96 -49.04
N VAL A 247 -20.63 -35.38 -50.02
CA VAL A 247 -21.11 -36.21 -51.13
C VAL A 247 -20.39 -37.55 -51.10
N LEU A 248 -21.14 -38.62 -50.90
CA LEU A 248 -20.62 -39.97 -51.06
C LEU A 248 -20.71 -40.39 -52.53
N ILE A 249 -19.58 -40.57 -53.18
CA ILE A 249 -19.48 -41.09 -54.54
C ILE A 249 -18.85 -42.48 -54.55
N ASN A 250 -19.06 -43.22 -55.63
CA ASN A 250 -18.38 -44.49 -55.86
C ASN A 250 -17.30 -44.27 -56.93
N VAL A 251 -16.05 -44.62 -56.60
CA VAL A 251 -14.91 -44.58 -57.51
C VAL A 251 -14.37 -45.99 -57.64
N ASP A 252 -14.52 -46.59 -58.82
CA ASP A 252 -14.01 -47.93 -59.15
C ASP A 252 -14.43 -49.05 -58.18
N GLY A 253 -15.65 -48.95 -57.63
CA GLY A 253 -16.20 -49.92 -56.68
C GLY A 253 -15.98 -49.57 -55.21
N GLU A 254 -15.16 -48.55 -54.93
CA GLU A 254 -14.86 -48.11 -53.57
C GLU A 254 -15.64 -46.84 -53.20
N PRO A 255 -16.24 -46.76 -52.01
CA PRO A 255 -16.91 -45.55 -51.54
C PRO A 255 -15.89 -44.46 -51.19
N LEU A 256 -16.08 -43.26 -51.75
CA LEU A 256 -15.30 -42.05 -51.47
C LEU A 256 -16.23 -40.94 -50.99
N LEU A 257 -16.04 -40.50 -49.74
CA LEU A 257 -16.72 -39.35 -49.17
C LEU A 257 -15.96 -38.08 -49.54
N LEU A 258 -16.56 -37.21 -50.33
CA LEU A 258 -16.08 -35.86 -50.54
C LEU A 258 -16.61 -34.99 -49.40
N GLU A 259 -15.72 -34.57 -48.50
CA GLU A 259 -16.12 -33.70 -47.39
C GLU A 259 -16.34 -32.27 -47.90
N GLY A 260 -17.49 -31.71 -47.55
CA GLY A 260 -17.91 -30.37 -47.94
C GLY A 260 -17.20 -29.27 -47.15
N ASN A 261 -17.77 -28.07 -47.21
CA ASN A 261 -17.29 -26.96 -46.38
C ASN A 261 -17.58 -27.23 -44.90
N PRO A 262 -16.58 -27.14 -44.01
CA PRO A 262 -16.81 -27.41 -42.59
C PRO A 262 -17.71 -26.33 -41.98
N VAL A 263 -18.83 -26.71 -41.35
CA VAL A 263 -19.72 -25.78 -40.62
C VAL A 263 -19.35 -25.69 -39.14
N LEU A 264 -19.01 -26.79 -38.48
CA LEU A 264 -18.62 -26.83 -37.07
C LEU A 264 -17.30 -27.59 -36.89
N LEU A 265 -16.35 -26.96 -36.22
CA LEU A 265 -15.17 -27.61 -35.62
C LEU A 265 -15.48 -27.78 -34.14
N ASP A 266 -15.80 -29.00 -33.70
CA ASP A 266 -16.30 -29.25 -32.34
C ASP A 266 -15.16 -29.38 -31.33
N HIS A 267 -14.18 -30.23 -31.63
CA HIS A 267 -12.99 -30.47 -30.81
C HIS A 267 -11.87 -31.18 -31.59
N LEU A 268 -10.70 -31.25 -30.98
CA LEU A 268 -9.58 -32.08 -31.38
C LEU A 268 -9.32 -33.15 -30.31
N ALA A 269 -9.58 -34.42 -30.63
CA ALA A 269 -9.33 -35.51 -29.70
C ALA A 269 -7.90 -36.03 -29.85
N ILE A 270 -7.20 -36.26 -28.74
CA ILE A 270 -6.00 -37.09 -28.72
C ILE A 270 -6.43 -38.55 -28.81
N CYS A 271 -5.79 -39.30 -29.70
CA CYS A 271 -6.06 -40.72 -29.93
C CYS A 271 -4.77 -41.48 -30.25
N GLU A 272 -4.82 -42.81 -30.19
CA GLU A 272 -3.66 -43.63 -30.54
C GLU A 272 -3.33 -43.50 -32.03
N GLN A 273 -4.34 -43.62 -32.89
CA GLN A 273 -4.20 -43.51 -34.34
C GLN A 273 -5.25 -42.54 -34.89
N GLY A 274 -4.80 -41.58 -35.69
CA GLY A 274 -5.63 -40.62 -36.40
C GLY A 274 -5.90 -41.07 -37.83
N VAL A 275 -7.06 -40.68 -38.35
CA VAL A 275 -7.42 -40.93 -39.76
C VAL A 275 -6.41 -40.30 -40.73
N TRP A 276 -5.79 -39.18 -40.33
CA TRP A 276 -4.84 -38.44 -41.17
C TRP A 276 -3.41 -38.96 -41.11
N ASP A 277 -3.13 -39.98 -40.31
CA ASP A 277 -1.85 -40.69 -40.40
C ASP A 277 -1.74 -41.52 -41.69
N LYS A 278 -2.82 -41.63 -42.48
CA LYS A 278 -2.86 -42.33 -43.78
C LYS A 278 -2.34 -43.77 -43.68
N LEU A 279 -2.72 -44.46 -42.59
CA LEU A 279 -2.27 -45.83 -42.22
C LEU A 279 -0.77 -45.95 -41.87
N GLY A 280 -0.06 -44.83 -41.75
CA GLY A 280 1.29 -44.77 -41.21
C GLY A 280 1.33 -44.74 -39.68
N GLU A 281 2.50 -44.46 -39.15
CA GLU A 281 2.70 -44.24 -37.71
C GLU A 281 1.87 -43.04 -37.23
N PRO A 282 1.47 -43.02 -35.95
CA PRO A 282 0.77 -41.87 -35.39
C PRO A 282 1.67 -40.65 -35.37
N THR A 283 1.30 -39.59 -36.09
CA THR A 283 2.10 -38.35 -36.17
C THR A 283 1.31 -37.10 -35.82
N GLY A 284 0.07 -37.24 -35.36
CA GLY A 284 -0.79 -36.10 -35.03
C GLY A 284 -0.36 -35.30 -33.81
N VAL A 285 0.44 -35.87 -32.90
CA VAL A 285 1.06 -35.15 -31.79
C VAL A 285 2.56 -35.03 -32.07
N LYS A 286 3.07 -33.80 -32.23
CA LYS A 286 4.51 -33.58 -32.40
C LYS A 286 5.19 -33.61 -31.03
N SER A 287 6.11 -34.55 -30.86
CA SER A 287 6.97 -34.66 -29.69
C SER A 287 8.40 -34.96 -30.13
N ASP A 288 9.26 -33.95 -30.07
CA ASP A 288 10.68 -34.07 -30.44
C ASP A 288 11.53 -34.60 -29.26
N THR A 289 10.92 -34.80 -28.09
CA THR A 289 11.57 -35.28 -26.86
C THR A 289 11.41 -36.79 -26.64
N LEU A 290 10.60 -37.47 -27.44
CA LEU A 290 10.47 -38.93 -27.39
C LEU A 290 11.73 -39.60 -27.96
N LEU A 291 12.34 -40.49 -27.17
CA LEU A 291 13.43 -41.37 -27.64
C LEU A 291 12.90 -42.34 -28.71
N ASN A 292 13.72 -42.65 -29.72
CA ASN A 292 13.40 -43.49 -30.88
C ASN A 292 12.85 -44.90 -30.57
N GLU A 293 12.91 -45.37 -29.32
CA GLU A 293 12.28 -46.63 -28.87
C GLU A 293 10.83 -46.39 -28.42
N VAL A 294 9.98 -45.97 -29.35
CA VAL A 294 8.54 -45.89 -29.12
C VAL A 294 8.01 -47.31 -28.90
N GLN A 295 7.57 -47.63 -27.68
CA GLN A 295 6.80 -48.85 -27.43
C GLN A 295 5.41 -48.69 -28.06
N LYS A 296 5.20 -49.29 -29.24
CA LYS A 296 3.86 -49.64 -29.70
C LYS A 296 3.21 -50.53 -28.64
N MET A 297 2.28 -49.97 -27.88
CA MET A 297 1.40 -50.73 -26.99
C MET A 297 0.12 -51.09 -27.75
N ASP A 298 -0.69 -51.99 -27.21
CA ASP A 298 -2.02 -52.26 -27.76
C ASP A 298 -3.01 -51.14 -27.38
N GLU A 299 -4.03 -50.97 -28.21
CA GLU A 299 -5.10 -49.96 -28.05
C GLU A 299 -5.81 -50.05 -26.70
N GLU A 300 -5.99 -51.26 -26.16
CA GLU A 300 -6.60 -51.51 -24.86
C GLU A 300 -5.78 -50.91 -23.70
N LYS A 301 -4.45 -51.03 -23.72
CA LYS A 301 -3.60 -50.44 -22.69
C LYS A 301 -3.53 -48.92 -22.80
N VAL A 302 -3.52 -48.36 -24.01
CA VAL A 302 -3.57 -46.90 -24.20
C VAL A 302 -4.87 -46.35 -23.62
N LEU A 303 -6.00 -46.99 -23.95
CA LEU A 303 -7.31 -46.65 -23.40
C LEU A 303 -7.33 -46.75 -21.88
N ALA A 304 -6.75 -47.82 -21.31
CA ALA A 304 -6.68 -48.00 -19.86
C ALA A 304 -5.88 -46.90 -19.16
N LEU A 305 -4.78 -46.45 -19.75
CA LEU A 305 -3.95 -45.37 -19.21
C LEU A 305 -4.64 -44.01 -19.28
N ILE A 306 -5.33 -43.72 -20.39
CA ILE A 306 -6.13 -42.49 -20.51
C ILE A 306 -7.28 -42.51 -19.50
N ASN A 307 -7.99 -43.63 -19.37
CA ASN A 307 -9.04 -43.78 -18.36
C ASN A 307 -8.50 -43.64 -16.95
N GLN A 308 -7.31 -44.20 -16.65
CA GLN A 308 -6.66 -44.02 -15.35
C GLN A 308 -6.36 -42.53 -15.06
N ALA A 309 -5.94 -41.76 -16.06
CA ALA A 309 -5.73 -40.32 -15.90
C ALA A 309 -7.06 -39.57 -15.66
N LEU A 310 -8.12 -39.94 -16.37
CA LEU A 310 -9.46 -39.38 -16.15
C LEU A 310 -9.98 -39.69 -14.73
N ASP A 311 -9.84 -40.94 -14.28
CA ASP A 311 -10.23 -41.37 -12.93
C ASP A 311 -9.42 -40.64 -11.85
N ALA A 312 -8.11 -40.48 -12.05
CA ALA A 312 -7.23 -39.76 -11.13
C ALA A 312 -7.63 -38.28 -11.02
N ARG A 313 -8.00 -37.65 -12.14
CA ARG A 313 -8.50 -36.28 -12.17
C ARG A 313 -9.83 -36.13 -11.43
N GLU A 314 -10.77 -37.05 -11.63
CA GLU A 314 -12.05 -37.05 -10.90
C GLU A 314 -11.81 -37.21 -9.39
N ALA A 315 -10.90 -38.10 -9.00
CA ALA A 315 -10.54 -38.29 -7.59
C ALA A 315 -9.91 -37.03 -6.96
N ARG A 316 -9.01 -36.34 -7.67
CA ARG A 316 -8.43 -35.06 -7.22
C ARG A 316 -9.50 -33.98 -7.08
N ALA A 317 -10.38 -33.83 -8.08
CA ALA A 317 -11.47 -32.85 -8.02
C ALA A 317 -12.40 -33.10 -6.82
N LYS A 318 -12.66 -34.36 -6.47
CA LYS A 318 -13.42 -34.71 -5.28
C LYS A 318 -12.68 -34.37 -3.98
N ALA A 319 -11.37 -34.67 -3.91
CA ALA A 319 -10.54 -34.35 -2.76
C ALA A 319 -10.48 -32.82 -2.53
N ASP A 320 -10.25 -32.03 -3.58
CA ASP A 320 -10.22 -30.57 -3.51
C ASP A 320 -11.58 -29.99 -3.05
N ALA A 321 -12.69 -30.58 -3.50
CA ALA A 321 -14.03 -30.19 -3.06
C ALA A 321 -14.27 -30.50 -1.57
N GLU A 322 -13.80 -31.65 -1.09
CA GLU A 322 -13.86 -32.02 0.34
C GLU A 322 -12.97 -31.10 1.20
N GLU A 323 -11.77 -30.78 0.73
CA GLU A 323 -10.85 -29.85 1.40
C GLU A 323 -11.43 -28.43 1.46
N LYS A 324 -11.99 -27.93 0.35
CA LYS A 324 -12.66 -26.64 0.31
C LYS A 324 -13.86 -26.59 1.26
N ALA A 325 -14.69 -27.64 1.29
CA ALA A 325 -15.82 -27.71 2.22
C ALA A 325 -15.36 -27.67 3.69
N LYS A 326 -14.23 -28.31 4.00
CA LYS A 326 -13.62 -28.26 5.33
C LYS A 326 -13.10 -26.86 5.66
N ALA A 327 -12.39 -26.21 4.73
CA ALA A 327 -11.88 -24.86 4.92
C ALA A 327 -13.01 -23.83 5.11
N ASP A 328 -14.08 -23.94 4.33
CA ASP A 328 -15.27 -23.08 4.46
C ASP A 328 -15.96 -23.27 5.82
N ALA A 329 -16.02 -24.52 6.32
CA ALA A 329 -16.56 -24.81 7.65
C ALA A 329 -15.69 -24.23 8.78
N GLU A 330 -14.37 -24.37 8.69
CA GLU A 330 -13.42 -23.78 9.66
C GLU A 330 -13.48 -22.25 9.66
N ALA A 331 -13.60 -21.63 8.48
CA ALA A 331 -13.77 -20.17 8.35
C ALA A 331 -15.09 -19.68 8.97
N ALA A 332 -16.18 -20.42 8.78
CA ALA A 332 -17.47 -20.10 9.40
C ALA A 332 -17.45 -20.23 10.92
N GLU A 333 -16.77 -21.25 11.47
CA GLU A 333 -16.59 -21.41 12.91
C GLU A 333 -15.77 -20.26 13.51
N LYS A 334 -14.68 -19.87 12.84
CA LYS A 334 -13.83 -18.75 13.27
C LYS A 334 -14.59 -17.42 13.25
N ALA A 335 -15.36 -17.14 12.19
CA ALA A 335 -16.17 -15.94 12.09
C ALA A 335 -17.19 -15.82 13.23
N LYS A 336 -17.82 -16.94 13.59
CA LYS A 336 -18.75 -17.01 14.73
C LYS A 336 -18.04 -16.75 16.07
N ALA A 337 -16.85 -17.32 16.26
CA ALA A 337 -16.06 -17.09 17.46
C ALA A 337 -15.61 -15.63 17.60
N ASP A 338 -15.23 -14.99 16.48
CA ASP A 338 -14.86 -13.58 16.45
C ASP A 338 -16.06 -12.66 16.77
N GLU A 339 -17.25 -12.97 16.25
CA GLU A 339 -18.50 -12.26 16.56
C GLU A 339 -18.90 -12.40 18.04
N ASP A 340 -18.82 -13.61 18.60
CA ASP A 340 -19.08 -13.85 20.01
C ASP A 340 -18.08 -13.11 20.92
N ALA A 341 -16.79 -13.07 20.54
CA ALA A 341 -15.76 -12.33 21.27
C ALA A 341 -15.98 -10.81 21.20
N ALA A 342 -16.41 -10.27 20.05
CA ALA A 342 -16.75 -8.86 19.90
C ALA A 342 -17.94 -8.46 20.78
N ARG A 343 -18.99 -9.29 20.81
CA ARG A 343 -20.16 -9.07 21.67
C ARG A 343 -19.79 -9.07 23.15
N LEU A 344 -18.97 -10.03 23.59
CA LEU A 344 -18.51 -10.09 24.99
C LEU A 344 -17.71 -8.84 25.38
N LYS A 345 -16.86 -8.32 24.48
CA LYS A 345 -16.14 -7.06 24.72
C LYS A 345 -17.06 -5.86 24.82
N GLU A 346 -18.06 -5.75 23.94
CA GLU A 346 -19.06 -4.67 24.03
C GLU A 346 -19.85 -4.73 25.34
N GLU A 347 -20.23 -5.93 25.79
CA GLU A 347 -20.92 -6.11 27.07
C GLU A 347 -20.03 -5.71 28.26
N GLU A 348 -18.75 -6.06 28.23
CA GLU A 348 -17.78 -5.70 29.28
C GLU A 348 -17.49 -4.19 29.32
N GLU A 349 -17.29 -3.56 28.16
CA GLU A 349 -17.10 -2.11 28.05
C GLU A 349 -18.32 -1.33 28.54
N LYS A 350 -19.53 -1.79 28.18
CA LYS A 350 -20.77 -1.20 28.65
C LYS A 350 -20.92 -1.33 30.17
N ALA A 351 -20.65 -2.51 30.72
CA ALA A 351 -20.70 -2.73 32.17
C ALA A 351 -19.71 -1.83 32.92
N LYS A 352 -18.51 -1.63 32.37
CA LYS A 352 -17.50 -0.73 32.93
C LYS A 352 -17.94 0.73 32.86
N ALA A 353 -18.50 1.16 31.73
CA ALA A 353 -19.03 2.52 31.56
C ALA A 353 -20.19 2.80 32.51
N ASP A 354 -21.10 1.84 32.70
CA ASP A 354 -22.21 1.95 33.65
C ASP A 354 -21.70 2.06 35.10
N ALA A 355 -20.67 1.28 35.47
CA ALA A 355 -20.03 1.36 36.79
C ALA A 355 -19.30 2.70 37.03
N GLU A 356 -18.55 3.19 36.04
CA GLU A 356 -17.88 4.51 36.11
C GLU A 356 -18.90 5.65 36.19
N ALA A 357 -20.02 5.56 35.48
CA ALA A 357 -21.10 6.53 35.57
C ALA A 357 -21.76 6.55 36.95
N GLU A 358 -21.97 5.38 37.57
CA GLU A 358 -22.51 5.28 38.93
C GLU A 358 -21.54 5.85 39.97
N GLU A 359 -20.23 5.57 39.85
CA GLU A 359 -19.20 6.13 40.73
C GLU A 359 -19.09 7.65 40.59
N LYS A 360 -19.10 8.16 39.34
CA LYS A 360 -19.10 9.59 39.06
C LYS A 360 -20.34 10.28 39.62
N ALA A 361 -21.52 9.66 39.51
CA ALA A 361 -22.75 10.20 40.10
C ALA A 361 -22.66 10.29 41.63
N LYS A 362 -22.04 9.30 42.30
CA LYS A 362 -21.79 9.34 43.76
C LYS A 362 -20.79 10.45 44.12
N ALA A 363 -19.71 10.58 43.36
CA ALA A 363 -18.69 11.61 43.57
C ALA A 363 -19.24 13.02 43.36
N ASP A 364 -20.01 13.25 42.29
CA ASP A 364 -20.65 14.53 42.00
C ASP A 364 -21.64 14.94 43.11
N ALA A 365 -22.41 13.98 43.64
CA ALA A 365 -23.31 14.22 44.77
C ALA A 365 -22.56 14.55 46.09
N GLU A 366 -21.37 13.97 46.29
CA GLU A 366 -20.51 14.30 47.44
C GLU A 366 -19.83 15.67 47.27
N LEU A 367 -19.41 16.01 46.05
CA LEU A 367 -18.84 17.30 45.68
C LEU A 367 -19.86 18.44 45.86
N GLU A 368 -21.13 18.19 45.55
CA GLU A 368 -22.23 19.14 45.78
C GLU A 368 -22.42 19.40 47.28
N LYS A 369 -22.34 18.37 48.12
CA LYS A 369 -22.34 18.53 49.60
C LYS A 369 -21.14 19.33 50.08
N ILE A 370 -19.93 19.01 49.64
CA ILE A 370 -18.71 19.74 50.01
C ILE A 370 -18.81 21.20 49.54
N ARG A 371 -19.40 21.46 48.37
CA ARG A 371 -19.59 22.83 47.86
C ARG A 371 -20.57 23.62 48.71
N ALA A 372 -21.66 23.01 49.16
CA ALA A 372 -22.59 23.62 50.10
C ALA A 372 -21.88 23.94 51.44
N ASP A 373 -21.10 23.01 51.98
CA ASP A 373 -20.32 23.21 53.21
C ASP A 373 -19.23 24.28 53.04
N MET A 374 -18.60 24.36 51.87
CA MET A 374 -17.61 25.40 51.53
C MET A 374 -18.25 26.78 51.32
N GLU A 375 -19.47 26.88 50.79
CA GLU A 375 -20.19 28.16 50.74
C GLU A 375 -20.54 28.64 52.15
N GLU A 376 -20.96 27.72 53.02
CA GLU A 376 -21.16 28.03 54.44
C GLU A 376 -19.86 28.48 55.12
N MET A 377 -18.73 27.80 54.87
CA MET A 377 -17.42 28.22 55.36
C MET A 377 -16.91 29.54 54.74
N LYS A 378 -17.10 29.77 53.42
CA LYS A 378 -16.70 31.01 52.74
C LYS A 378 -17.43 32.23 53.26
N SER A 379 -18.66 32.07 53.74
CA SER A 379 -19.38 33.15 54.43
C SER A 379 -18.71 33.57 55.76
N ARG A 380 -17.77 32.75 56.28
CA ARG A 380 -17.08 32.92 57.57
C ARG A 380 -15.58 33.21 57.45
N VAL A 381 -15.02 33.29 56.23
CA VAL A 381 -13.59 33.58 55.98
C VAL A 381 -13.42 34.97 55.33
N PRO A 382 -12.50 35.84 55.82
CA PRO A 382 -12.19 37.11 55.16
C PRO A 382 -11.62 36.89 53.75
N GLN A 383 -12.27 37.45 52.73
CA GLN A 383 -11.82 37.34 51.33
C GLN A 383 -10.62 38.26 51.05
N GLU A 384 -9.63 37.74 50.32
CA GLU A 384 -8.52 38.54 49.78
C GLU A 384 -9.01 39.53 48.72
N LEU A 385 -8.45 40.74 48.71
CA LEU A 385 -8.80 41.82 47.78
C LEU A 385 -8.43 41.44 46.34
N SER A 386 -9.35 41.70 45.40
CA SER A 386 -9.07 41.52 43.96
C SER A 386 -7.99 42.47 43.46
N ASP A 387 -7.36 42.18 42.31
CA ASP A 387 -6.38 43.08 41.69
C ASP A 387 -6.94 44.48 41.41
N GLU A 388 -8.22 44.56 41.03
CA GLU A 388 -8.92 45.83 40.82
C GLU A 388 -9.08 46.60 42.13
N GLU A 389 -9.49 45.94 43.22
CA GLU A 389 -9.60 46.58 44.53
C GLU A 389 -8.23 47.00 45.10
N ARG A 390 -7.16 46.23 44.85
CA ARG A 390 -5.79 46.60 45.20
C ARG A 390 -5.34 47.86 44.47
N ASN A 391 -5.65 47.97 43.17
CA ASN A 391 -5.35 49.15 42.38
C ASN A 391 -6.15 50.37 42.86
N GLU A 392 -7.43 50.22 43.19
CA GLU A 392 -8.25 51.32 43.73
C GLU A 392 -7.74 51.84 45.07
N ILE A 393 -7.27 50.94 45.95
CA ILE A 393 -6.64 51.32 47.23
C ILE A 393 -5.34 52.07 46.99
N ALA A 394 -4.50 51.61 46.07
CA ALA A 394 -3.24 52.29 45.72
C ALA A 394 -3.49 53.69 45.14
N ASP A 395 -4.46 53.83 44.23
CA ASP A 395 -4.87 55.10 43.65
C ASP A 395 -5.42 56.07 44.70
N THR A 396 -6.22 55.55 45.63
CA THR A 396 -6.77 56.32 46.75
C THR A 396 -5.64 56.85 47.64
N GLN A 397 -4.70 55.99 48.02
CA GLN A 397 -3.57 56.37 48.86
C GLN A 397 -2.71 57.43 48.16
N CYS A 398 -2.46 57.29 46.86
CA CYS A 398 -1.70 58.28 46.09
C CYS A 398 -2.37 59.65 46.08
N LYS A 399 -3.70 59.70 45.87
CA LYS A 399 -4.48 60.95 45.91
C LYS A 399 -4.47 61.57 47.30
N ALA A 400 -4.65 60.75 48.33
CA ALA A 400 -4.64 61.18 49.72
C ALA A 400 -3.27 61.73 50.15
N ASP A 401 -2.18 61.04 49.82
CA ASP A 401 -0.82 61.48 50.15
C ASP A 401 -0.52 62.87 49.55
N SER A 402 -1.03 63.17 48.34
CA SER A 402 -0.90 64.51 47.76
C SER A 402 -1.61 65.61 48.55
N VAL A 403 -2.69 65.29 49.28
CA VAL A 403 -3.43 66.26 50.11
C VAL A 403 -2.79 66.38 51.48
N PHE A 404 -2.44 65.26 52.12
CA PHE A 404 -1.78 65.24 53.42
C PHE A 404 -0.39 65.88 53.38
N ALA A 405 0.34 65.75 52.27
CA ALA A 405 1.63 66.41 52.06
C ALA A 405 1.52 67.94 52.16
N SER A 406 0.39 68.54 51.77
CA SER A 406 0.16 69.98 51.94
C SER A 406 0.14 70.40 53.40
N PHE A 407 -0.17 69.49 54.32
CA PHE A 407 -0.09 69.69 55.77
C PHE A 407 1.23 69.18 56.38
N GLY A 408 2.14 68.64 55.57
CA GLY A 408 3.40 68.05 56.05
C GLY A 408 3.25 66.67 56.68
N GLU A 409 2.08 66.05 56.51
CA GLU A 409 1.73 64.73 57.04
C GLU A 409 1.71 63.68 55.90
N ARG A 410 1.69 62.40 56.28
CA ARG A 410 1.42 61.29 55.35
C ARG A 410 0.02 60.77 55.53
N ALA A 411 -0.63 60.35 54.45
CA ALA A 411 -1.93 59.71 54.54
C ALA A 411 -1.79 58.33 55.23
N PRO A 412 -2.75 57.95 56.10
CA PRO A 412 -2.72 56.66 56.77
C PRO A 412 -2.81 55.49 55.77
N GLN A 413 -1.96 54.48 56.00
CA GLN A 413 -1.88 53.29 55.15
C GLN A 413 -3.14 52.42 55.28
N PRO A 414 -3.49 51.64 54.23
CA PRO A 414 -4.60 50.68 54.28
C PRO A 414 -4.34 49.61 55.35
N MET A 415 -5.39 49.20 56.06
CA MET A 415 -5.29 48.10 57.03
C MET A 415 -5.38 46.74 56.33
N ALA A 416 -4.80 45.70 56.94
CA ALA A 416 -4.82 44.35 56.37
C ALA A 416 -6.27 43.87 56.15
N GLY A 417 -6.63 43.58 54.90
CA GLY A 417 -7.98 43.17 54.50
C GLY A 417 -9.01 44.30 54.38
N GLU A 418 -8.61 45.57 54.50
CA GLU A 418 -9.50 46.73 54.32
C GLU A 418 -9.85 46.93 52.84
N ARG A 419 -11.15 46.99 52.51
CA ARG A 419 -11.63 47.24 51.14
C ARG A 419 -11.55 48.72 50.75
N ALA A 420 -11.56 49.01 49.45
CA ALA A 420 -11.38 50.34 48.91
C ALA A 420 -12.35 51.39 49.47
N MET A 421 -13.65 51.05 49.57
CA MET A 421 -14.69 51.98 50.06
C MET A 421 -14.51 52.35 51.56
N PRO A 422 -14.36 51.39 52.49
CA PRO A 422 -14.02 51.71 53.89
C PRO A 422 -12.74 52.54 54.03
N TYR A 423 -11.71 52.22 53.24
CA TYR A 423 -10.45 52.94 53.28
C TYR A 423 -10.58 54.41 52.87
N ARG A 424 -11.28 54.67 51.75
CA ARG A 424 -11.60 56.03 51.28
C ARG A 424 -12.34 56.83 52.35
N ARG A 425 -13.37 56.24 52.96
CA ARG A 425 -14.13 56.90 54.05
C ARG A 425 -13.21 57.26 55.22
N ARG A 426 -12.35 56.33 55.67
CA ARG A 426 -11.43 56.57 56.79
C ARG A 426 -10.47 57.72 56.53
N ILE A 427 -9.96 57.86 55.30
CA ILE A 427 -9.12 58.99 54.92
C ILE A 427 -9.94 60.29 54.89
N MET A 428 -11.08 60.27 54.19
CA MET A 428 -11.95 61.43 54.06
C MET A 428 -12.39 61.97 55.42
N THR A 429 -12.72 61.11 56.39
CA THR A 429 -13.10 61.53 57.74
C THR A 429 -12.02 62.34 58.46
N ARG A 430 -10.73 62.08 58.19
CA ARG A 430 -9.64 62.89 58.78
C ARG A 430 -9.56 64.30 58.18
N LEU A 431 -9.99 64.45 56.93
CA LEU A 431 -9.96 65.70 56.18
C LEU A 431 -11.29 66.48 56.24
N GLN A 432 -12.40 65.82 56.59
CA GLN A 432 -13.74 66.43 56.68
C GLN A 432 -13.79 67.68 57.56
N LYS A 433 -12.95 67.76 58.60
CA LYS A 433 -12.87 68.94 59.49
C LYS A 433 -12.54 70.26 58.76
N TYR A 434 -11.94 70.18 57.58
CA TYR A 434 -11.59 71.33 56.74
C TYR A 434 -12.70 71.73 55.74
N SER A 435 -13.74 70.90 55.57
CA SER A 435 -14.84 71.14 54.64
C SER A 435 -16.09 71.58 55.40
N SER A 436 -16.57 72.81 55.19
CA SER A 436 -17.83 73.27 55.80
C SER A 436 -19.04 72.42 55.42
N ASP A 437 -19.04 71.88 54.20
CA ASP A 437 -20.19 71.19 53.62
C ASP A 437 -20.31 69.75 54.13
N TYR A 438 -19.18 69.15 54.55
CA TYR A 438 -19.09 67.74 54.92
C TYR A 438 -18.61 67.49 56.35
N LYS A 439 -18.30 68.53 57.14
CA LYS A 439 -17.75 68.37 58.50
C LYS A 439 -18.64 67.56 59.45
N GLU A 440 -19.96 67.65 59.29
CA GLU A 440 -20.94 66.95 60.15
C GLU A 440 -21.67 65.81 59.42
N VAL A 441 -21.29 65.50 58.18
CA VAL A 441 -21.92 64.46 57.37
C VAL A 441 -21.30 63.10 57.67
N ASP A 442 -22.13 62.10 57.96
CA ASP A 442 -21.67 60.72 58.10
C ASP A 442 -21.42 60.08 56.73
N LEU A 443 -20.13 59.88 56.41
CA LEU A 443 -19.71 59.25 55.15
C LEU A 443 -20.03 57.75 55.07
N HIS A 444 -20.33 57.11 56.20
CA HIS A 444 -20.69 55.69 56.21
C HIS A 444 -22.08 55.45 55.63
N ALA A 445 -22.97 56.46 55.72
CA ALA A 445 -24.32 56.39 55.17
C ALA A 445 -24.37 56.47 53.63
N ILE A 446 -23.29 56.89 52.97
CA ILE A 446 -23.22 56.96 51.50
C ILE A 446 -22.82 55.58 50.96
N ALA A 447 -23.81 54.75 50.61
CA ALA A 447 -23.59 53.39 50.12
C ALA A 447 -23.01 53.34 48.69
N ASP A 448 -23.31 54.35 47.85
CA ASP A 448 -22.91 54.40 46.45
C ASP A 448 -21.49 54.97 46.25
N SER A 449 -20.67 54.27 45.45
CA SER A 449 -19.26 54.63 45.19
C SER A 449 -19.09 55.90 44.35
N GLN A 450 -20.01 56.16 43.42
CA GLN A 450 -19.95 57.37 42.58
C GLN A 450 -20.31 58.60 43.41
N LEU A 451 -21.32 58.50 44.28
CA LEU A 451 -21.67 59.57 45.23
C LEU A 451 -20.55 59.83 46.24
N LEU A 452 -19.89 58.78 46.75
CA LEU A 452 -18.73 58.95 47.63
C LEU A 452 -17.58 59.68 46.93
N SER A 453 -17.38 59.43 45.63
CA SER A 453 -16.34 60.10 44.83
C SER A 453 -16.58 61.61 44.67
N ILE A 454 -17.84 62.05 44.66
CA ILE A 454 -18.19 63.48 44.60
C ILE A 454 -17.82 64.15 45.93
N ALA A 455 -18.19 63.52 47.06
CA ALA A 455 -17.81 64.01 48.38
C ALA A 455 -16.29 64.03 48.58
N GLU A 456 -15.57 62.99 48.13
CA GLU A 456 -14.10 62.91 48.21
C GLU A 456 -13.41 64.06 47.50
N LYS A 457 -13.82 64.36 46.26
CA LYS A 457 -13.26 65.49 45.50
C LYS A 457 -13.44 66.82 46.22
N LYS A 458 -14.63 67.07 46.80
CA LYS A 458 -14.92 68.32 47.51
C LYS A 458 -14.14 68.43 48.82
N ILE A 459 -14.12 67.37 49.63
CA ILE A 459 -13.37 67.33 50.90
C ILE A 459 -11.87 67.52 50.68
N TYR A 460 -11.28 66.89 49.66
CA TYR A 460 -9.85 67.04 49.36
C TYR A 460 -9.51 68.42 48.83
N ALA A 461 -10.37 69.00 47.97
CA ALA A 461 -10.19 70.37 47.49
C ALA A 461 -10.27 71.39 48.64
N ASP A 462 -11.24 71.25 49.54
CA ASP A 462 -11.39 72.14 50.70
C ASP A 462 -10.20 72.01 51.66
N ALA A 463 -9.71 70.79 51.88
CA ALA A 463 -8.52 70.55 52.69
C ALA A 463 -7.26 71.17 52.06
N GLN A 464 -7.05 71.01 50.75
CA GLN A 464 -5.93 71.66 50.07
C GLN A 464 -6.02 73.20 50.10
N ALA A 465 -7.22 73.75 49.94
CA ALA A 465 -7.45 75.19 50.05
C ALA A 465 -7.19 75.69 51.49
N SER A 466 -7.59 74.93 52.50
CA SER A 466 -7.28 75.23 53.90
C SER A 466 -5.77 75.20 54.18
N ALA A 467 -5.04 74.23 53.63
CA ALA A 467 -3.57 74.18 53.72
C ALA A 467 -2.91 75.40 53.08
N ALA A 468 -3.42 75.85 51.93
CA ALA A 468 -2.92 77.05 51.23
C ALA A 468 -3.20 78.35 52.01
N SER A 469 -4.27 78.39 52.82
CA SER A 469 -4.63 79.53 53.66
C SER A 469 -3.95 79.54 55.04
N SER A 470 -3.25 78.46 55.43
CA SER A 470 -2.63 78.27 56.76
C SER A 470 -1.19 78.81 56.87
N LEU A 471 -0.76 79.69 55.97
CA LEU A 471 0.53 80.38 56.07
C LEU A 471 0.47 81.44 57.18
N GLU A 472 1.22 81.24 58.27
CA GLU A 472 1.43 82.30 59.27
C GLU A 472 2.02 83.55 58.59
N PRO A 473 1.53 84.77 58.87
CA PRO A 473 2.13 85.99 58.35
C PRO A 473 3.60 86.09 58.77
N GLY A 474 4.53 85.93 57.83
CA GLY A 474 5.98 85.96 58.06
C GLY A 474 6.71 84.62 57.89
N ALA A 475 6.00 83.51 57.64
CA ALA A 475 6.63 82.26 57.23
C ALA A 475 7.16 82.37 55.79
N GLY A 476 8.43 82.01 55.57
CA GLY A 476 9.08 82.00 54.25
C GLY A 476 8.45 80.99 53.27
N LEU A 477 9.02 80.91 52.08
CA LEU A 477 8.61 80.00 51.00
C LEU A 477 8.75 78.55 51.46
N ARG A 478 7.66 77.79 51.35
CA ARG A 478 7.62 76.35 51.59
C ARG A 478 7.60 75.60 50.26
N GLU A 479 8.44 74.58 50.16
CA GLU A 479 8.43 73.66 49.02
C GLU A 479 7.21 72.73 49.08
N VAL A 480 6.45 72.68 47.98
CA VAL A 480 5.36 71.75 47.76
C VAL A 480 5.71 70.91 46.54
N ILE A 481 5.89 69.61 46.76
CA ILE A 481 6.26 68.66 45.71
C ILE A 481 4.99 67.96 45.25
N ARG A 482 4.70 68.06 43.94
CA ARG A 482 3.65 67.29 43.28
C ARG A 482 4.26 66.40 42.21
N THR A 483 3.61 65.28 41.93
CA THR A 483 4.00 64.38 40.83
C THR A 483 2.98 64.49 39.71
N ASP A 484 3.43 64.67 38.47
CA ASP A 484 2.51 64.71 37.33
C ASP A 484 2.09 63.30 36.86
N ALA A 485 1.17 63.25 35.88
CA ALA A 485 0.63 61.99 35.34
C ALA A 485 1.68 61.07 34.69
N THR A 486 2.91 61.54 34.48
CA THR A 486 4.03 60.75 33.94
C THR A 486 5.04 60.33 35.03
N GLY A 487 4.78 60.61 36.30
CA GLY A 487 5.65 60.26 37.42
C GLY A 487 6.78 61.27 37.70
N ARG A 488 6.81 62.40 36.98
CA ARG A 488 7.85 63.43 37.18
C ARG A 488 7.52 64.29 38.40
N ARG A 489 8.49 64.46 39.29
CA ARG A 489 8.39 65.35 40.46
C ARG A 489 8.54 66.80 40.03
N ILE A 490 7.52 67.61 40.29
CA ILE A 490 7.49 69.06 40.10
C ILE A 490 7.49 69.70 41.49
N SER A 491 8.51 70.50 41.76
CA SER A 491 8.60 71.30 42.98
C SER A 491 8.04 72.70 42.71
N THR A 492 7.08 73.13 43.52
CA THR A 492 6.49 74.48 43.50
C THR A 492 6.61 75.08 44.89
N PHE A 493 7.12 76.31 45.00
CA PHE A 493 7.24 77.00 46.28
C PHE A 493 6.05 77.94 46.50
N ILE A 494 5.42 77.87 47.68
CA ILE A 494 4.27 78.70 48.07
C ILE A 494 4.60 79.39 49.40
N GLY A 495 4.35 80.69 49.51
CA GLY A 495 4.68 81.52 50.69
C GLY A 495 5.04 82.96 50.29
N ASP A 496 5.50 83.77 51.25
CA ASP A 496 5.96 85.15 50.98
C ASP A 496 7.45 85.14 50.54
N PRO A 497 7.75 85.49 49.28
CA PRO A 497 9.13 85.62 48.83
C PRO A 497 9.88 86.67 49.65
N SER A 498 9.22 87.75 50.04
CA SER A 498 9.82 88.88 50.76
C SER A 498 10.35 88.45 52.13
N ALA A 499 9.61 87.62 52.87
CA ALA A 499 10.04 87.03 54.13
C ALA A 499 11.23 86.07 53.97
N THR A 500 11.27 85.30 52.88
CA THR A 500 12.35 84.34 52.59
C THR A 500 13.66 85.04 52.27
N TRP A 501 13.58 86.14 51.51
CA TRP A 501 14.74 86.90 51.06
C TRP A 501 15.13 88.04 52.01
N ALA A 502 14.35 88.29 53.08
CA ALA A 502 14.61 89.35 54.07
C ALA A 502 16.04 89.33 54.66
N PRO A 503 16.67 88.18 54.97
CA PRO A 503 18.06 88.15 55.47
C PRO A 503 19.10 88.59 54.43
N PHE A 504 18.75 88.62 53.15
CA PHE A 504 19.64 88.94 52.03
C PHE A 504 19.44 90.36 51.48
N GLN A 505 18.51 91.15 52.04
CA GLN A 505 18.32 92.56 51.68
C GLN A 505 19.15 93.48 52.59
N ALA A 506 20.09 94.24 52.03
CA ALA A 506 20.95 95.15 52.79
C ALA A 506 20.17 96.36 53.36
N VAL A 507 20.37 96.66 54.64
CA VAL A 507 19.75 97.80 55.33
C VAL A 507 20.31 99.13 54.80
N SER A 508 19.43 100.07 54.43
CA SER A 508 19.82 101.38 53.92
C SER A 508 20.57 102.22 54.97
N ARG A 509 21.82 102.61 54.67
CA ARG A 509 22.60 103.53 55.53
C ARG A 509 22.20 104.98 55.22
N LYS A 510 21.72 105.72 56.23
CA LYS A 510 21.50 107.18 56.16
C LYS A 510 22.82 107.92 56.44
N VAL A 511 23.16 108.92 55.63
CA VAL A 511 24.30 109.83 55.84
C VAL A 511 23.83 111.06 56.62
N ALA A 512 24.49 111.40 57.72
CA ALA A 512 24.29 112.63 58.48
C ALA A 512 25.30 113.70 58.03
N GLY A 513 24.81 114.87 57.61
CA GLY A 513 25.64 116.02 57.24
C GLY A 513 26.10 116.85 58.45
N ILE A 514 27.36 117.29 58.42
CA ILE A 514 28.03 118.10 59.45
C ILE A 514 27.86 119.61 59.14
N LYS A 515 27.71 120.43 60.19
CA LYS A 515 27.67 121.92 60.15
C LYS A 515 29.00 122.53 59.68
N GLN A 516 28.93 123.66 58.96
CA GLN A 516 29.88 124.76 59.05
C GLN A 516 29.15 126.02 59.50
#